data_AF-A0A524K0X0-F1
#
_entry.id   AF-A0A524K0X0-F1
#
_cell.length_a   1.000
_cell.length_b   1.000
_cell.length_c   1.000
_cell.angle_alpha   90.00
_cell.angle_beta   90.00
_cell.angle_gamma   90.00
#
_symmetry.space_group_name_H-M   'P 1'
#
loop_
_entity.id
_entity.type
_entity.pdbx_description
1 polymer ?
#
loop_
_entity_poly.entity_id
_entity_poly.type
_entity_poly.pdbx_seq_one_letter_code
_entity_poly.pdbx_strand_id
1 'polypeptide(L)' 'VEACNMCVHRVDSGGQPACVEACGAAGGGAMLFGDLQDPDSEISRRVASYATQQIRADLGLDPGVRYRNL' A
#
# COMPACT_ATOMS: atom_id res chain seq x y z
N VAL A 1 5.33 -11.24 -19.74
CA VAL A 1 4.92 -11.73 -18.40
C VAL A 1 4.28 -10.54 -17.71
N GLU A 2 3.08 -10.69 -17.16
CA GLU A 2 2.29 -9.60 -16.59
C GLU A 2 2.02 -9.84 -15.10
N ALA A 3 2.12 -8.80 -14.29
CA ALA A 3 1.83 -8.81 -12.85
C ALA A 3 1.35 -7.43 -12.39
N CYS A 4 0.95 -7.30 -11.12
CA CYS A 4 0.63 -6.01 -10.53
C CYS A 4 1.84 -5.07 -10.64
N ASN A 5 1.62 -3.89 -11.22
CA ASN A 5 2.61 -2.83 -11.37
C ASN A 5 2.25 -1.58 -10.55
N MET A 6 1.43 -1.75 -9.50
CA MET A 6 0.89 -0.66 -8.67
C MET A 6 0.22 0.46 -9.50
N CYS A 7 -0.37 0.10 -10.65
CA CYS A 7 -0.94 1.05 -11.59
C CYS A 7 0.01 2.20 -11.97
N VAL A 8 1.29 1.89 -12.23
CA VAL A 8 2.34 2.89 -12.53
C VAL A 8 1.90 3.97 -13.52
N HIS A 9 1.19 3.60 -14.60
CA HIS A 9 0.64 4.53 -15.59
C HIS A 9 -0.32 5.60 -15.01
N ARG A 10 -1.03 5.28 -13.93
CA ARG A 10 -1.88 6.23 -13.18
C ARG A 10 -1.05 7.06 -12.20
N VAL A 11 -0.14 6.40 -11.49
CA VAL A 11 0.72 7.04 -10.47
C VAL A 11 1.63 8.09 -11.10
N ASP A 12 2.24 7.80 -12.26
CA ASP A 12 3.08 8.75 -13.01
C ASP A 12 2.29 9.98 -13.48
N SER A 13 0.97 9.85 -13.63
CA SER A 13 0.05 10.95 -13.95
C SER A 13 -0.50 11.68 -12.72
N GLY A 14 0.01 11.37 -11.51
CA GLY A 14 -0.46 11.92 -10.24
C GLY A 14 -1.75 11.30 -9.71
N GLY A 15 -2.22 10.20 -10.29
CA GLY A 15 -3.40 9.46 -9.86
C GLY A 15 -3.12 8.41 -8.79
N GLN A 16 -4.19 7.82 -8.25
CA GLN A 16 -4.10 6.68 -7.33
C GLN A 16 -4.26 5.34 -8.07
N PRO A 17 -3.77 4.22 -7.51
CA PRO A 17 -4.04 2.90 -8.05
C PRO A 17 -5.54 2.60 -8.09
N ALA A 18 -5.97 1.89 -9.15
CA ALA A 18 -7.39 1.63 -9.40
C ALA A 18 -8.06 0.86 -8.23
N CYS A 19 -7.35 -0.09 -7.63
CA CYS A 19 -7.87 -0.86 -6.49
C CYS A 19 -8.08 0.02 -5.24
N VAL A 20 -7.18 0.98 -4.98
CA VAL A 20 -7.25 1.91 -3.85
C VAL A 20 -8.45 2.84 -4.02
N GLU A 21 -8.61 3.42 -5.21
CA GLU A 21 -9.75 4.29 -5.54
C GLU A 21 -11.08 3.53 -5.43
N ALA A 22 -11.16 2.31 -5.97
CA ALA A 22 -12.35 1.49 -5.89
C ALA A 22 -12.73 1.13 -4.44
N CYS A 23 -11.74 0.84 -3.58
CA CYS A 23 -11.97 0.59 -2.16
C CYS A 23 -12.56 1.81 -1.46
N GLY A 24 -11.99 2.99 -1.70
CA GLY A 24 -12.50 4.26 -1.19
C GLY A 24 -13.94 4.52 -1.63
N ALA A 25 -14.25 4.31 -2.92
CA ALA A 25 -15.58 4.48 -3.47
C ALA A 25 -16.63 3.52 -2.88
N ALA A 26 -16.23 2.30 -2.50
CA ALA A 26 -17.08 1.32 -1.84
C ALA A 26 -17.33 1.61 -0.34
N GLY A 27 -16.87 2.76 0.17
CA GLY A 27 -16.96 3.13 1.59
C GLY A 27 -15.87 2.53 2.46
N GLY A 28 -14.83 1.94 1.86
CA GLY A 28 -13.73 1.28 2.55
C GLY A 28 -12.44 2.10 2.54
N GLY A 29 -11.87 2.36 3.71
CA GLY A 29 -10.50 2.89 3.90
C GLY A 29 -9.48 1.78 4.17
N ALA A 30 -9.73 0.57 3.64
CA ALA A 30 -8.93 -0.62 3.97
C ALA A 30 -7.58 -0.65 3.26
N MET A 31 -7.49 -0.04 2.08
CA MET A 31 -6.24 0.10 1.33
C MET A 31 -5.76 1.54 1.37
N LEU A 32 -4.45 1.69 1.57
CA LEU A 32 -3.74 2.96 1.54
C LEU A 32 -2.50 2.80 0.67
N PHE A 33 -2.22 3.81 -0.15
CA PHE A 33 -1.08 3.81 -1.06
C PHE A 33 -0.30 5.11 -0.92
N GLY A 34 1.03 5.02 -1.02
CA GLY A 34 1.95 6.14 -0.85
C GLY A 34 3.38 5.65 -0.71
N ASP A 35 4.28 6.56 -0.34
CA ASP A 35 5.69 6.27 -0.16
C ASP A 35 5.99 5.85 1.29
N LEU A 36 6.49 4.62 1.49
CA LEU A 36 6.90 4.11 2.81
C LEU A 36 8.21 4.73 3.33
N GLN A 37 8.98 5.37 2.45
CA GLN A 37 10.24 6.03 2.78
C GLN A 37 10.05 7.51 3.15
N ASP A 38 8.92 8.10 2.76
CA ASP A 38 8.53 9.44 3.18
C ASP A 38 7.83 9.37 4.55
N PRO A 39 8.43 9.88 5.65
CA PRO A 39 7.81 9.87 6.97
C PRO A 39 6.53 10.72 7.05
N ASP A 40 6.37 11.68 6.15
CA ASP A 40 5.20 12.55 6.04
C ASP A 40 4.10 11.94 5.16
N SER A 41 4.30 10.74 4.62
CA SER A 41 3.23 10.01 3.96
C SER A 41 2.24 9.44 4.97
N GLU A 42 0.97 9.32 4.56
CA GLU A 42 -0.05 8.72 5.41
C GLU A 42 0.26 7.25 5.72
N ILE A 43 0.83 6.51 4.75
CA ILE A 43 1.14 5.09 4.92
C ILE A 43 2.27 4.89 5.93
N SER A 44 3.33 5.69 5.88
CA SER A 44 4.44 5.64 6.84
C SER A 44 3.95 5.91 8.26
N ARG A 45 3.12 6.93 8.43
CA ARG A 45 2.50 7.23 9.74
C ARG A 45 1.63 6.07 10.25
N ARG A 46 0.82 5.44 9.39
CA ARG A 46 -0.02 4.30 9.80
C ARG A 46 0.79 3.06 10.15
N VAL A 47 1.82 2.72 9.38
CA VAL A 47 2.70 1.58 9.66
C VAL A 47 3.49 1.80 10.96
N ALA A 48 3.88 3.03 11.28
CA ALA A 48 4.51 3.36 12.54
C ALA A 48 3.53 3.33 13.74
N SER A 49 2.25 3.64 13.51
CA SER A 49 1.24 3.74 14.58
C SER A 49 0.57 2.41 14.94
N TYR A 50 0.51 1.46 14.01
CA TYR A 50 -0.21 0.20 14.19
C TYR A 50 0.71 -1.00 13.94
N ALA A 51 0.48 -2.09 14.67
CA ALA A 51 1.14 -3.35 14.37
C ALA A 51 0.75 -3.83 12.96
N THR A 52 1.75 -4.03 12.11
CA THR A 52 1.58 -4.53 10.74
C THR A 52 2.39 -5.80 10.51
N GLN A 53 1.96 -6.60 9.54
CA GLN A 53 2.59 -7.85 9.15
C GLN A 53 2.88 -7.87 7.66
N GLN A 54 3.97 -8.54 7.27
CA GLN A 54 4.34 -8.82 5.89
C GLN A 54 4.04 -10.28 5.57
N ILE A 55 3.41 -10.55 4.43
CA ILE A 55 3.21 -11.94 3.99
C ILE A 55 4.58 -12.53 3.65
N ARG A 56 4.86 -13.73 4.19
CA ARG A 56 6.13 -14.45 4.01
C ARG A 56 7.36 -13.64 4.45
N ALA A 57 7.25 -12.95 5.59
CA ALA A 57 8.37 -12.24 6.21
C ALA A 57 9.59 -13.14 6.49
N ASP A 58 9.38 -14.46 6.64
CA ASP A 58 10.43 -15.48 6.81
C ASP A 58 11.48 -15.50 5.69
N LEU A 59 11.12 -14.99 4.50
CA LEU A 59 12.01 -14.94 3.35
C LEU A 59 12.95 -13.73 3.33
N GLY A 60 12.77 -12.75 4.23
CA GLY A 60 13.65 -11.58 4.31
C GLY A 60 13.62 -10.65 3.08
N LEU A 61 12.53 -10.68 2.30
CA LEU A 61 12.41 -9.93 1.03
C LEU A 61 11.92 -8.48 1.17
N ASP A 62 11.55 -8.08 2.39
CA ASP A 62 10.91 -6.79 2.71
C ASP A 62 9.80 -6.35 1.73
N PRO A 63 8.70 -7.13 1.54
CA PRO A 63 7.60 -6.70 0.69
C PRO A 63 7.03 -5.31 1.08
N GLY A 64 6.82 -4.46 0.07
CA GLY A 64 6.21 -3.14 0.22
C GLY A 64 4.72 -3.14 0.58
N VAL A 65 4.09 -4.31 0.75
CA VAL A 65 2.69 -4.42 1.16
C VAL A 65 2.62 -4.83 2.62
N ARG A 66 1.97 -4.01 3.45
CA ARG A 66 1.81 -4.20 4.89
C ARG A 66 0.34 -4.43 5.24
N TYR A 67 0.07 -5.47 6.01
CA TYR A 67 -1.29 -5.83 6.45
C TYR A 67 -1.50 -5.53 7.93
N ARG A 68 -2.74 -5.30 8.35
CA ARG A 68 -3.13 -5.10 9.74
C ARG A 68 -4.20 -6.12 10.12
N ASN A 69 -4.14 -6.62 11.36
CA ASN A 69 -5.05 -7.64 11.91
C ASN A 69 -5.05 -8.96 11.13
N LEU A 70 -3.86 -9.43 10.73
CA LEU A 70 -3.66 -10.78 10.20
C LEU A 70 -3.47 -11.80 11.32
#